data_AF-A0A151AEA9-F1
#
_entry.id   AF-A0A151AEA9-F1
#
_cell.length_a   1.000
_cell.length_b   1.000
_cell.length_c   1.000
_cell.angle_alpha   90.00
_cell.angle_beta   90.00
_cell.angle_gamma   90.00
#
_symmetry.space_group_name_H-M   'P 1'
#
loop_
_entity.id
_entity.type
_entity.pdbx_description
1 polymer ?
#
loop_
_entity_poly.entity_id
_entity_poly.type
_entity_poly.pdbx_seq_one_letter_code
_entity_poly.pdbx_strand_id
1 'polypeptide(L)' 'MRSNETIRERIAELESLYDDQDPPSSPLEDEQEAVLLRAIEELEWVLEEREGPPGY' A
#
# COMPACT_ATOMS: atom_id res chain seq x y z
N MET A 1 -5.46 -2.90 17.68
CA MET A 1 -4.39 -2.42 16.78
C MET A 1 -3.83 -3.63 16.06
N ARG A 2 -3.74 -3.61 14.71
CA ARG A 2 -3.02 -4.65 13.95
C ARG A 2 -1.52 -4.60 14.29
N SER A 3 -0.83 -5.74 14.31
CA SER A 3 0.63 -5.79 14.49
C SER A 3 1.36 -5.24 13.26
N ASN A 4 2.64 -4.89 13.38
CA ASN A 4 3.44 -4.43 12.24
C ASN A 4 3.57 -5.52 11.17
N GLU A 5 3.67 -6.78 11.56
CA GLU A 5 3.68 -7.93 10.65
C GLU A 5 2.40 -7.98 9.80
N THR A 6 1.23 -7.86 10.44
CA THR A 6 -0.06 -7.81 9.72
C THR A 6 -0.18 -6.60 8.79
N ILE A 7 0.46 -5.47 9.11
CA ILE A 7 0.46 -4.30 8.23
C ILE A 7 1.34 -4.55 7.00
N ARG A 8 2.50 -5.18 7.17
CA ARG A 8 3.38 -5.56 6.04
C ARG A 8 2.73 -6.59 5.13
N GLU A 9 2.10 -7.61 5.69
CA GLU A 9 1.33 -8.59 4.90
C GLU A 9 0.26 -7.87 4.08
N ARG A 10 -0.43 -6.90 4.69
CA ARG A 10 -1.48 -6.14 4.00
C ARG A 10 -0.93 -5.24 2.88
N ILE A 11 0.23 -4.62 3.08
CA ILE A 11 0.91 -3.84 2.03
C ILE A 11 1.24 -4.76 0.85
N ALA A 12 1.86 -5.91 1.10
CA ALA A 12 2.23 -6.87 0.05
C ALA A 12 1.01 -7.38 -0.74
N GLU A 13 -0.13 -7.59 -0.08
CA GLU A 13 -1.39 -7.91 -0.79
C GLU A 13 -1.86 -6.78 -1.70
N LEU A 14 -1.76 -5.52 -1.25
CA LEU A 14 -2.20 -4.36 -2.02
C LEU A 14 -1.25 -4.07 -3.20
N GLU A 15 0.06 -4.23 -3.00
CA GLU A 15 1.07 -4.13 -4.06
C GLU A 15 0.85 -5.20 -5.13
N SER A 16 0.57 -6.46 -4.74
CA SER A 16 0.24 -7.51 -5.69
C SER A 16 -1.05 -7.20 -6.49
N LEU A 17 -2.06 -6.61 -5.85
CA LEU A 17 -3.28 -6.21 -6.53
C LEU A 17 -3.06 -5.03 -7.50
N TYR A 18 -2.16 -4.13 -7.16
CA TYR A 18 -1.73 -3.05 -8.03
C TYR A 18 -0.99 -3.60 -9.25
N ASP A 19 -0.03 -4.50 -9.05
CA ASP A 19 0.73 -5.14 -10.14
C ASP A 19 -0.18 -5.94 -11.08
N ASP A 20 -1.20 -6.62 -10.56
CA ASP A 20 -2.18 -7.37 -11.37
C ASP A 20 -3.05 -6.45 -12.27
N GLN A 21 -3.09 -5.14 -11.98
CA GLN A 21 -3.85 -4.15 -12.72
C GLN A 21 -3.02 -3.35 -13.74
N ASP A 22 -1.71 -3.59 -13.83
CA ASP A 22 -0.81 -2.90 -14.76
C ASP A 22 -0.70 -3.65 -16.12
N PRO A 23 -1.01 -3.02 -17.27
CA PRO A 23 -1.44 -1.62 -17.44
C PRO A 23 -2.94 -1.41 -17.21
N PRO A 24 -3.33 -0.26 -16.64
CA PRO A 24 -4.74 0.09 -16.53
C PRO A 24 -5.36 0.16 -17.93
N SER A 25 -6.48 -0.53 -18.13
CA SER A 25 -7.16 -0.62 -19.41
C SER A 25 -8.25 0.46 -19.58
N SER A 26 -8.51 1.26 -18.54
CA SER A 26 -9.55 2.28 -18.51
C SER A 26 -9.35 3.35 -17.40
N PRO A 27 -9.94 4.55 -17.52
CA PRO A 27 -9.87 5.58 -16.47
C PRO A 27 -10.53 5.19 -15.13
N LEU A 28 -11.47 4.25 -15.16
CA LEU A 28 -12.06 3.70 -13.93
C LEU A 28 -11.05 2.81 -13.19
N GLU A 29 -10.13 2.18 -13.91
CA GLU A 29 -9.00 1.47 -13.32
C GLU A 29 -7.95 2.46 -12.80
N ASP A 30 -7.71 3.60 -13.45
CA ASP A 30 -6.84 4.66 -12.92
C ASP A 30 -7.32 5.20 -11.55
N GLU A 31 -8.64 5.38 -11.36
CA GLU A 31 -9.20 5.81 -10.07
C GLU A 31 -9.06 4.73 -8.98
N GLN A 32 -9.18 3.44 -9.35
CA GLN A 32 -8.97 2.33 -8.42
C GLN A 32 -7.49 2.18 -8.05
N GLU A 33 -6.60 2.38 -9.01
CA GLU A 33 -5.15 2.40 -8.83
C GLU A 33 -4.75 3.50 -7.84
N ALA A 34 -5.31 4.71 -7.98
CA ALA A 34 -5.05 5.82 -7.05
C ALA A 34 -5.53 5.51 -5.61
N VAL A 35 -6.65 4.79 -5.46
CA VAL A 35 -7.15 4.34 -4.15
C VAL A 35 -6.25 3.28 -3.54
N LEU A 36 -5.76 2.33 -4.35
CA LEU A 36 -4.81 1.30 -3.94
C LEU A 36 -3.50 1.93 -3.46
N LEU A 37 -2.90 2.82 -4.25
CA LEU A 37 -1.68 3.55 -3.90
C LEU A 37 -1.84 4.35 -2.62
N ARG A 38 -2.97 5.04 -2.44
CA ARG A 38 -3.24 5.79 -1.21
C ARG A 38 -3.32 4.89 0.02
N ALA A 39 -3.91 3.70 -0.13
CA ALA A 39 -4.00 2.72 0.96
C ALA A 39 -2.63 2.13 1.31
N ILE A 40 -1.76 1.91 0.32
CA ILE A 40 -0.37 1.47 0.53
C ILE A 40 0.41 2.55 1.30
N GLU A 41 0.40 3.80 0.80
CA GLU A 41 1.10 4.95 1.40
C GLU A 41 0.71 5.16 2.88
N GLU A 42 -0.59 5.06 3.20
CA GLU A 42 -1.07 5.21 4.58
C GLU A 42 -0.51 4.11 5.51
N LEU A 43 -0.46 2.87 5.02
CA LEU A 43 0.04 1.74 5.80
C LEU A 43 1.56 1.82 5.99
N GLU A 44 2.30 2.28 4.98
CA GLU A 44 3.73 2.56 5.06
C GLU A 44 4.01 3.67 6.08
N TRP A 45 3.27 4.78 6.03
CA TRP A 45 3.39 5.85 7.02
C TRP A 45 3.12 5.36 8.45
N VAL A 46 2.11 4.49 8.64
CA VAL A 46 1.83 3.88 9.95
C VAL A 46 2.99 2.99 10.43
N LEU A 47 3.69 2.29 9.53
CA LEU A 47 4.89 1.52 9.89
C LEU A 47 6.04 2.43 10.29
N GLU A 48 6.32 3.47 9.50
CA GLU A 48 7.36 4.46 9.82
C GLU A 48 7.14 5.10 11.19
N GLU A 49 5.91 5.51 11.52
CA GLU A 49 5.59 6.09 12.83
C GLU A 49 5.81 5.12 13.99
N ARG A 50 5.61 3.81 13.77
CA ARG A 50 5.73 2.79 14.82
C ARG A 50 7.15 2.31 15.02
N GLU A 51 7.92 2.25 13.96
CA GLU A 51 9.28 1.70 13.96
C GLU A 51 10.34 2.79 14.09
N GLY A 52 9.90 4.06 14.00
CA GLY A 52 10.77 5.21 13.82
C GLY A 52 11.20 5.31 12.35
N PRO A 53 11.63 6.50 11.90
CA PRO A 53 12.19 6.63 10.55
C PRO A 53 13.32 5.60 10.40
N PRO A 54 13.44 4.90 9.25
CA PRO A 54 14.59 4.06 8.99
C PRO A 54 15.83 4.92 9.23
N GLY A 55 16.67 4.50 10.18
CA GLY A 55 17.78 5.30 10.68
C GLY A 55 18.58 5.91 9.51
N TYR A 56 18.59 7.24 9.45
CA TYR A 56 19.36 8.04 8.48
C TYR A 56 20.86 7.76 8.60
#